data_AF-A0A2A2M570-F1
#
_entry.id   AF-A0A2A2M570-F1
#
_cell.length_a   1.000
_cell.length_b   1.000
_cell.length_c   1.000
_cell.angle_alpha   90.00
_cell.angle_beta   90.00
_cell.angle_gamma   90.00
#
_symmetry.space_group_name_H-M   'P 1'
#
loop_
_entity.id
_entity.type
_entity.pdbx_description
1 polymer ?
#
loop_
_entity_poly.entity_id
_entity_poly.type
_entity_poly.pdbx_seq_one_letter_code
_entity_poly.pdbx_strand_id
1 'polypeptide(L)'
;MTMSDSDAACAVAEQGLGIALVSLPFALPYLTSGRLCRVLPDWYVDDGHISLYYAERKLLPGKTRAFIDFVVQEFAEQGLAQRFDALQR
;
A
#
# COMPACT_ATOMS: atom_id res chain seq x y z
N MET A 1 -12.33 5.65 -17.41
CA MET A 1 -11.68 6.85 -16.84
C MET A 1 -10.28 6.44 -16.39
N THR A 2 -9.25 7.23 -16.67
CA THR A 2 -7.86 6.89 -16.29
C THR A 2 -7.41 7.81 -15.17
N MET A 3 -6.91 7.22 -14.08
CA MET A 3 -6.29 7.94 -12.96
C MET A 3 -4.81 7.58 -12.93
N SER A 4 -3.96 8.54 -12.57
CA SER A 4 -2.51 8.33 -12.41
C SER A 4 -2.12 7.95 -10.98
N ASP A 5 -3.05 8.03 -10.04
CA ASP A 5 -2.83 7.83 -8.60
C ASP A 5 -3.91 6.90 -8.02
N SER A 6 -3.50 6.01 -7.11
CA SER A 6 -4.39 4.99 -6.53
C SER A 6 -5.43 5.58 -5.57
N ASP A 7 -5.10 6.62 -4.83
CA ASP A 7 -6.06 7.27 -3.91
C ASP A 7 -7.14 8.02 -4.72
N ALA A 8 -6.75 8.71 -5.80
CA ALA A 8 -7.70 9.32 -6.72
C ALA A 8 -8.65 8.29 -7.36
N ALA A 9 -8.13 7.11 -7.73
CA ALA A 9 -8.94 6.01 -8.24
C ALA A 9 -9.91 5.46 -7.19
N CYS A 10 -9.52 5.37 -5.92
CA CYS A 10 -10.41 5.01 -4.82
C CYS A 10 -11.54 6.03 -4.63
N ALA A 11 -11.21 7.32 -4.63
CA ALA A 11 -12.19 8.39 -4.43
C ALA A 11 -13.26 8.44 -5.55
N VAL A 12 -12.87 8.15 -6.80
CA VAL A 12 -13.79 8.05 -7.93
C VAL A 12 -14.66 6.79 -7.84
N ALA A 13 -14.08 5.64 -7.44
CA ALA A 13 -14.84 4.41 -7.23
C ALA A 13 -15.88 4.56 -6.10
N GLU A 14 -15.53 5.26 -5.02
CA GLU A 14 -16.44 5.56 -3.89
C GLU A 14 -17.67 6.36 -4.34
N GLN A 15 -17.50 7.23 -5.34
CA GLN A 15 -18.59 8.00 -5.96
C GLN A 15 -19.47 7.17 -6.92
N GLY A 16 -19.24 5.86 -7.03
CA GLY A 16 -20.03 4.97 -7.87
C GLY A 16 -19.68 5.02 -9.36
N LEU A 17 -18.51 5.56 -9.72
CA LEU A 17 -18.09 5.74 -11.11
C LEU A 17 -17.41 4.50 -11.72
N GLY A 18 -17.39 3.37 -11.00
CA GLY A 18 -16.95 2.07 -11.51
C GLY A 18 -16.08 1.28 -10.53
N ILE A 19 -15.38 0.28 -11.06
CA ILE A 19 -14.41 -0.55 -10.34
C ILE A 19 -12.99 -0.04 -10.64
N ALA A 20 -12.13 0.01 -9.63
CA ALA A 20 -10.74 0.41 -9.77
C ALA A 20 -9.77 -0.70 -9.33
N LEU A 21 -8.68 -0.87 -10.09
CA LEU A 21 -7.51 -1.64 -9.69
C LEU A 21 -6.52 -0.67 -9.04
N VAL A 22 -6.21 -0.87 -7.77
CA VAL A 22 -5.43 0.06 -6.93
C VAL A 22 -4.55 -0.73 -5.97
N SER A 23 -3.44 -0.15 -5.54
CA SER A 23 -2.57 -0.76 -4.54
C SER A 23 -3.27 -0.75 -3.16
N LEU A 24 -3.14 -1.86 -2.42
CA LEU A 24 -3.81 -2.06 -1.13
C LEU A 24 -3.53 -1.00 -0.05
N PRO A 25 -2.31 -0.42 0.07
CA PRO A 25 -2.05 0.64 1.04
C PRO A 25 -3.02 1.83 0.92
N PHE A 26 -3.43 2.16 -0.30
CA PHE A 26 -4.38 3.25 -0.57
C PHE A 26 -5.84 2.81 -0.42
N ALA A 27 -6.16 1.56 -0.76
CA ALA A 27 -7.53 1.04 -0.67
C ALA A 27 -7.97 0.75 0.78
N LEU A 28 -7.04 0.35 1.66
CA LEU A 28 -7.34 -0.12 3.01
C LEU A 28 -8.21 0.84 3.84
N PRO A 29 -7.96 2.17 3.89
CA PRO A 29 -8.83 3.09 4.61
C PRO A 29 -10.28 3.08 4.12
N TYR A 30 -10.49 2.93 2.82
CA TYR A 30 -11.82 2.88 2.21
C TYR A 30 -12.50 1.52 2.44
N LEU A 31 -11.74 0.42 2.37
CA LEU A 31 -12.22 -0.93 2.65
C LEU A 31 -12.60 -1.10 4.12
N THR A 32 -11.73 -0.65 5.04
CA THR A 32 -11.96 -0.75 6.49
C THR A 32 -13.13 0.12 6.97
N SER A 33 -13.38 1.26 6.32
CA SER A 33 -14.55 2.10 6.59
C SER A 33 -15.84 1.63 5.89
N GLY A 34 -15.77 0.62 5.02
CA GLY A 34 -16.91 0.11 4.25
C GLY A 34 -17.36 1.04 3.12
N ARG A 35 -16.58 2.09 2.80
CA ARG A 35 -16.85 3.01 1.69
C ARG A 35 -16.53 2.39 0.33
N LEU A 36 -15.62 1.42 0.32
CA LEU A 36 -15.37 0.54 -0.81
C LEU A 36 -15.50 -0.93 -0.39
N CYS A 37 -15.71 -1.81 -1.36
CA CYS A 37 -15.71 -3.25 -1.15
C CYS A 37 -14.86 -3.96 -2.22
N ARG A 38 -14.29 -5.12 -1.85
CA ARG A 38 -13.55 -5.96 -2.80
C ARG A 38 -14.52 -6.78 -3.64
N VAL A 39 -14.43 -6.62 -4.96
CA VAL A 39 -15.36 -7.25 -5.91
C VAL A 39 -14.83 -8.55 -6.53
N LEU A 40 -13.52 -8.78 -6.50
CA LEU A 40 -12.86 -10.00 -6.99
C LEU A 40 -11.92 -10.54 -5.90
N PRO A 41 -12.42 -11.36 -4.94
CA PRO A 41 -11.63 -11.83 -3.81
C PRO A 41 -10.51 -12.81 -4.19
N ASP A 42 -10.73 -13.63 -5.23
CA ASP A 42 -9.79 -14.67 -5.65
C ASP A 42 -8.82 -14.20 -6.75
N TRP A 43 -8.84 -12.90 -7.08
CA TRP A 43 -7.96 -12.30 -8.09
C TRP A 43 -7.21 -11.09 -7.52
N TYR A 44 -5.95 -10.96 -7.92
CA TYR A 44 -5.10 -9.83 -7.60
C TYR A 44 -3.99 -9.70 -8.64
N VAL A 45 -3.34 -8.53 -8.65
CA VAL A 45 -2.07 -8.32 -9.36
C VAL A 45 -1.01 -8.11 -8.30
N ASP A 46 0.13 -8.76 -8.46
CA ASP A 46 1.30 -8.51 -7.63
C ASP A 46 1.92 -7.16 -8.02
N ASP A 47 1.86 -6.20 -7.08
CA ASP A 47 2.41 -4.84 -7.22
C ASP A 47 3.88 -4.78 -6.78
N GLY A 48 4.48 -5.92 -6.46
CA GLY A 48 5.87 -6.06 -6.04
C GLY A 48 6.12 -5.62 -4.60
N HIS A 49 7.40 -5.42 -4.28
CA HIS A 49 7.85 -5.10 -2.92
C HIS A 49 8.00 -3.59 -2.69
N ILE A 50 7.49 -3.13 -1.54
CA ILE A 50 7.83 -1.80 -1.01
C ILE A 50 9.29 -1.84 -0.55
N SER A 51 10.13 -0.99 -1.15
CA SER A 51 11.58 -0.97 -0.91
C SER A 51 12.07 0.41 -0.49
N LEU A 52 12.97 0.47 0.49
CA LEU A 52 13.69 1.70 0.85
C LEU A 52 14.95 1.83 0.00
N TYR A 53 14.95 2.79 -0.93
CA TYR A 53 16.10 3.07 -1.79
C TYR A 53 16.93 4.23 -1.26
N TYR A 54 18.25 4.06 -1.20
CA TYR A 54 19.19 5.10 -0.77
C TYR A 54 20.49 4.97 -1.55
N ALA A 55 21.21 6.10 -1.69
CA ALA A 55 22.49 6.12 -2.39
C ALA A 55 23.52 5.23 -1.69
N GLU A 56 24.18 4.38 -2.47
CA GLU A 56 25.26 3.52 -1.98
C GLU A 56 26.42 4.39 -1.47
N ARG A 57 26.81 4.15 -0.21
CA ARG A 57 27.95 4.81 0.43
C ARG A 57 28.71 3.76 1.23
N LYS A 58 30.05 3.85 1.23
CA LYS A 58 30.94 2.92 1.97
C LYS A 58 30.55 2.76 3.44
N LEU A 59 30.02 3.83 4.05
CA LEU A 59 29.38 3.81 5.36
C LEU A 59 28.01 4.49 5.25
N LEU A 60 26.96 3.83 5.74
CA LEU A 60 25.62 4.39 5.78
C LEU A 60 25.57 5.51 6.85
N PRO A 61 25.13 6.74 6.53
CA PRO A 61 24.99 7.79 7.53
C PRO A 61 24.07 7.36 8.67
N GLY A 62 24.46 7.66 9.92
CA GLY A 62 23.69 7.22 11.10
C GLY A 62 22.23 7.66 11.09
N LYS A 63 21.92 8.85 10.55
CA LYS A 63 20.54 9.34 10.38
C LYS A 63 19.73 8.47 9.41
N THR A 64 20.33 8.05 8.29
CA THR A 64 19.68 7.16 7.31
C THR A 64 19.44 5.79 7.92
N ARG A 65 20.41 5.26 8.66
CA ARG A 65 20.26 3.98 9.35
C ARG A 65 19.12 4.03 10.37
N ALA A 66 19.10 5.04 11.22
CA ALA A 66 18.03 5.23 12.21
C ALA A 66 16.64 5.35 11.56
N PHE A 67 16.52 6.04 10.42
CA PHE A 67 15.26 6.10 9.68
C PHE A 67 14.82 4.75 9.12
N ILE A 68 15.75 3.99 8.52
CA ILE A 68 15.46 2.63 8.03
C ILE A 68 15.00 1.73 9.17
N ASP A 69 15.71 1.75 10.29
CA ASP A 69 15.37 0.95 11.48
C ASP A 69 13.97 1.31 12.00
N PHE A 70 13.64 2.61 12.07
CA PHE A 70 12.31 3.08 12.44
C PHE A 70 11.22 2.57 11.49
N VAL A 71 11.38 2.75 10.17
CA VAL A 71 10.36 2.30 9.20
C VAL A 71 10.15 0.79 9.25
N VAL A 72 11.23 0.01 9.36
CA VAL A 72 11.15 -1.46 9.48
C VAL A 72 10.42 -1.86 10.76
N GLN A 73 10.72 -1.20 11.88
CA GLN A 73 10.05 -1.45 13.16
C GLN A 73 8.54 -1.15 13.06
N GLU A 74 8.16 -0.01 12.52
CA GLU A 74 6.75 0.36 12.32
C GLU A 74 6.00 -0.64 11.43
N PHE A 75 6.64 -1.10 10.34
CA PHE A 75 6.05 -2.12 9.46
C PHE A 75 5.78 -3.44 10.20
N ALA A 76 6.68 -3.84 11.09
CA ALA A 76 6.55 -5.05 11.88
C ALA A 76 5.49 -4.90 13.00
N GLU A 77 5.55 -3.82 13.77
CA GLU A 77 4.65 -3.56 14.91
C GLU A 77 3.19 -3.42 14.48
N GLN A 78 2.94 -2.77 13.33
CA GLN A 78 1.60 -2.57 12.80
C GLN A 78 1.13 -3.73 11.91
N GLY A 79 1.99 -4.73 11.64
CA GLY A 79 1.69 -5.85 10.75
C GLY A 79 1.32 -5.40 9.33
N LEU A 80 1.98 -4.35 8.82
CA LEU A 80 1.60 -3.73 7.54
C LEU A 80 1.79 -4.69 6.37
N ALA A 81 2.83 -5.52 6.40
CA ALA A 81 3.06 -6.51 5.36
C ALA A 81 1.89 -7.49 5.20
N GLN A 82 1.31 -7.92 6.32
CA GLN A 82 0.11 -8.75 6.34
C GLN A 82 -1.09 -7.95 5.82
N ARG A 83 -1.32 -6.75 6.33
CA ARG A 83 -2.47 -5.93 5.92
C ARG A 83 -2.47 -5.58 4.43
N PHE A 84 -1.29 -5.47 3.83
CA PHE A 84 -1.12 -5.19 2.39
C PHE A 84 -1.10 -6.45 1.53
N ASP A 85 -1.28 -7.64 2.11
CA ASP A 85 -1.39 -8.89 1.37
C ASP A 85 -2.78 -9.03 0.75
N ALA A 86 -2.81 -9.19 -0.57
CA ALA A 86 -4.03 -9.36 -1.34
C ALA A 86 -4.73 -10.71 -1.11
N LEU A 87 -4.13 -11.65 -0.39
CA LEU A 87 -4.72 -12.94 -0.08
C LEU A 87 -5.26 -13.05 1.35
N GLN A 88 -5.20 -11.98 2.16
CA GLN A 88 -5.80 -11.99 3.49
C GLN A 88 -7.32 -12.17 3.40
N ARG A 89 -7.81 -13.28 3.98
CA ARG A 89 -9.21 -13.49 4.33
C ARG A 89 -9.45 -13.09 5.78
#